data_AF-A0A842MDT9-F1
#
_entry.id   AF-A0A842MDT9-F1
#
_cell.length_a   1.000
_cell.length_b   1.000
_cell.length_c   1.000
_cell.angle_alpha   90.00
_cell.angle_beta   90.00
_cell.angle_gamma   90.00
#
_symmetry.space_group_name_H-M   'P 1'
#
loop_
_entity.id
_entity.type
_entity.pdbx_description
1 polymer ?
#
loop_
_entity_poly.entity_id
_entity_poly.type
_entity_poly.pdbx_seq_one_letter_code
_entity_poly.pdbx_strand_id
1 'polypeptide(L)'
;MGISENELKRDYPNLYKEITSSTGEERSIKVDRGRGYVPSIIDFLQRCDTDQEGFEVVDFMEKRGEISKHYAESLRKRIAESGIRSFGEKRVPGHYFKKFR
;
A
#
# COMPACT_ATOMS: atom_id res chain seq x y z
N MET A 1 31.64 12.95 -8.16
CA MET A 1 31.18 14.32 -8.45
C MET A 1 30.27 14.71 -7.32
N GLY A 2 30.80 15.44 -6.33
CA GLY A 2 30.05 15.89 -5.16
C GLY A 2 29.85 17.40 -5.24
N ILE A 3 28.74 17.89 -4.72
CA ILE A 3 28.45 19.33 -4.63
C ILE A 3 29.40 19.92 -3.58
N SER A 4 30.05 21.04 -3.88
CA SER A 4 30.91 21.73 -2.91
C SER A 4 30.07 22.41 -1.82
N GLU A 5 30.63 22.62 -0.64
CA GLU A 5 29.92 23.26 0.48
C GLU A 5 29.39 24.66 0.11
N ASN A 6 30.19 25.41 -0.67
CA ASN A 6 29.82 26.73 -1.17
C ASN A 6 28.64 26.67 -2.16
N GLU A 7 28.61 25.68 -3.05
CA GLU A 7 27.48 25.47 -3.96
C GLU A 7 26.23 25.08 -3.18
N LEU A 8 26.33 24.20 -2.18
CA LEU A 8 25.20 23.81 -1.34
C LEU A 8 24.62 24.99 -0.55
N LYS A 9 25.49 25.85 -0.01
CA LYS A 9 25.08 27.05 0.73
C LYS A 9 24.44 28.10 -0.17
N ARG A 10 24.90 28.25 -1.41
CA ARG A 10 24.35 29.22 -2.38
C ARG A 10 23.01 28.74 -2.94
N ASP A 11 22.94 27.48 -3.37
CA ASP A 11 21.82 26.97 -4.13
C ASP A 11 20.72 26.39 -3.22
N TYR A 12 21.08 25.93 -2.01
CA TYR A 12 20.15 25.38 -1.00
C TYR A 12 20.39 25.95 0.41
N PRO A 13 20.29 27.27 0.62
CA PRO A 13 20.68 27.94 1.86
C PRO A 13 19.91 27.46 3.10
N ASN A 14 18.63 27.08 2.95
CA ASN A 14 17.82 26.57 4.06
C ASN A 14 18.20 25.13 4.42
N LEU A 15 18.46 24.27 3.43
CA LEU A 15 18.91 22.90 3.66
C LEU A 15 20.29 22.88 4.32
N TYR A 16 21.21 23.74 3.87
CA TYR A 16 22.53 23.91 4.48
C TYR A 16 22.41 24.34 5.96
N LYS A 17 21.53 25.30 6.26
CA LYS A 17 21.22 25.69 7.65
C LYS A 17 20.65 24.53 8.44
N GLU A 18 19.70 23.79 7.91
CA GLU A 18 19.09 22.66 8.62
C GLU A 18 20.12 21.59 8.99
N ILE A 19 21.00 21.20 8.05
CA ILE A 19 22.05 20.19 8.26
C ILE A 19 23.10 20.67 9.26
N THR A 20 23.55 21.92 9.15
CA THR A 20 24.62 22.47 10.02
C THR A 20 24.12 22.86 11.42
N SER A 21 22.85 23.25 11.55
CA SER A 21 22.24 23.59 12.84
C SER A 21 21.86 22.35 13.66
N SER A 22 21.86 21.16 13.06
CA SER A 22 21.50 19.90 13.69
C SER A 22 22.71 19.03 14.06
N THR A 23 23.68 19.57 14.78
CA THR A 23 24.62 18.73 15.53
C THR A 23 23.90 18.16 16.76
N GLY A 24 23.29 16.98 16.63
CA GLY A 24 22.98 16.14 17.79
C GLY A 24 21.59 15.49 17.87
N GLU A 25 20.65 15.81 16.99
CA GLU A 25 19.36 15.09 16.97
C GLU A 25 19.27 14.24 15.71
N GLU A 26 19.45 12.93 15.87
CA GLU A 26 19.04 11.93 14.89
C GLU A 26 17.54 12.10 14.65
N ARG A 27 17.16 12.94 13.69
CA ARG A 27 15.80 12.96 13.15
C ARG A 27 15.61 11.61 12.50
N SER A 28 14.96 10.69 13.22
CA SER A 28 14.43 9.47 12.62
C SER A 28 13.62 9.89 11.40
N ILE A 29 14.18 9.65 10.21
CA ILE A 29 13.44 9.81 8.97
C ILE A 29 12.28 8.83 9.13
N LYS A 30 11.08 9.36 9.41
CA LYS A 30 9.87 8.55 9.43
C LYS A 30 9.64 8.11 8.00
N VAL A 31 10.22 6.96 7.65
CA VAL A 31 9.99 6.29 6.38
C VAL A 31 8.52 5.94 6.37
N ASP A 32 7.76 6.65 5.55
CA ASP A 32 6.36 6.33 5.29
C ASP A 32 6.32 4.98 4.55
N ARG A 33 6.20 3.90 5.32
CA ARG A 33 6.18 2.52 4.80
C ARG A 33 4.97 2.26 3.92
N GLY A 34 3.94 3.11 3.96
CA GLY A 34 2.72 2.99 3.17
C GLY A 34 2.82 3.68 1.81
N ARG A 35 3.86 4.48 1.58
CA ARG A 35 4.01 5.24 0.33
C ARG A 35 4.11 4.27 -0.85
N GLY A 36 3.15 4.38 -1.77
CA GLY A 36 3.09 3.56 -2.99
C GLY A 36 2.48 2.18 -2.82
N TYR A 37 1.92 1.84 -1.65
CA TYR A 37 1.17 0.59 -1.50
C TYR A 37 -0.14 0.64 -2.30
N VAL A 38 -0.29 -0.28 -3.26
CA VAL A 38 -1.51 -0.48 -4.03
C VAL A 38 -2.17 -1.78 -3.55
N PRO A 39 -3.42 -1.73 -3.05
CA PRO A 39 -4.14 -2.93 -2.65
C PRO A 39 -4.34 -3.90 -3.83
N SER A 40 -4.11 -5.18 -3.59
CA SER A 40 -4.41 -6.28 -4.51
C SER A 40 -5.88 -6.71 -4.42
N ILE A 41 -6.34 -7.53 -5.36
CA ILE A 41 -7.67 -8.16 -5.29
C ILE A 41 -7.93 -8.89 -3.97
N ILE A 42 -6.91 -9.57 -3.44
CA ILE A 42 -7.02 -10.31 -2.17
C ILE A 42 -7.29 -9.34 -1.01
N ASP A 43 -6.72 -8.14 -1.06
CA ASP A 43 -6.96 -7.12 -0.04
C ASP A 43 -8.41 -6.61 -0.06
N PHE A 44 -9.04 -6.57 -1.23
CA PHE A 44 -10.46 -6.25 -1.38
C PHE A 44 -11.33 -7.42 -0.89
N LEU A 45 -11.02 -8.66 -1.27
CA LEU A 45 -11.75 -9.85 -0.82
C LEU A 45 -11.71 -10.03 0.71
N GLN A 46 -10.58 -9.72 1.34
CA GLN A 46 -10.46 -9.74 2.80
C GLN A 46 -11.32 -8.68 3.51
N ARG A 47 -11.88 -7.69 2.79
CA ARG A 47 -12.83 -6.73 3.37
C ARG A 47 -14.29 -7.15 3.25
N CYS A 48 -14.62 -7.95 2.24
CA CYS A 48 -15.97 -8.42 2.02
C CYS A 48 -16.48 -9.17 3.24
N ASP A 49 -17.75 -8.95 3.59
CA ASP A 49 -18.50 -9.63 4.63
C ASP A 49 -19.10 -10.95 4.14
N THR A 50 -19.54 -10.97 2.89
CA THR A 50 -20.27 -12.08 2.29
C THR A 50 -19.61 -12.59 1.00
N ASP A 51 -19.95 -13.81 0.62
CA ASP A 51 -19.50 -14.40 -0.65
C ASP A 51 -20.01 -13.60 -1.85
N GLN A 52 -21.22 -13.05 -1.76
CA GLN A 52 -21.83 -12.22 -2.81
C GLN A 52 -21.01 -10.96 -3.10
N GLU A 53 -20.60 -10.23 -2.06
CA GLU A 53 -19.69 -9.10 -2.20
C GLU A 53 -18.35 -9.52 -2.83
N GLY A 54 -17.85 -10.70 -2.47
CA GLY A 54 -16.65 -11.28 -3.06
C GLY A 54 -16.79 -11.48 -4.57
N PHE A 55 -17.91 -12.04 -5.03
CA PHE A 55 -18.19 -12.23 -6.45
C PHE A 55 -18.27 -10.89 -7.21
N GLU A 56 -18.91 -9.88 -6.62
CA GLU A 56 -19.02 -8.54 -7.21
C GLU A 56 -17.65 -7.86 -7.36
N VAL A 57 -16.78 -7.99 -6.36
CA VAL A 57 -15.39 -7.49 -6.43
C VAL A 57 -14.62 -8.18 -7.55
N VAL A 58 -14.70 -9.50 -7.66
CA VAL A 58 -14.01 -10.26 -8.73
C VAL A 58 -14.51 -9.81 -10.10
N ASP A 59 -15.83 -9.68 -10.26
CA ASP A 59 -16.44 -9.27 -11.53
C ASP A 59 -16.07 -7.84 -11.92
N PHE A 60 -16.05 -6.92 -10.95
CA PHE A 60 -15.62 -5.54 -11.17
C PHE A 60 -14.15 -5.45 -11.62
N MET A 61 -13.25 -6.21 -10.96
CA MET A 61 -11.83 -6.19 -11.31
C MET A 61 -11.56 -6.85 -12.67
N GLU A 62 -12.29 -7.92 -13.02
CA GLU A 62 -12.21 -8.54 -14.35
C GLU A 62 -12.70 -7.59 -15.44
N LYS A 63 -13.85 -6.94 -15.24
CA LYS A 63 -14.42 -5.96 -16.19
C LYS A 63 -13.48 -4.79 -16.48
N ARG A 64 -12.69 -4.37 -15.50
CA ARG A 64 -11.68 -3.31 -15.65
C ARG A 64 -10.36 -3.78 -16.24
N GLY A 65 -10.19 -5.09 -16.45
CA GLY A 65 -8.96 -5.69 -16.93
C GLY A 65 -7.82 -5.68 -15.91
N GLU A 66 -8.12 -5.49 -14.62
CA GLU A 66 -7.11 -5.53 -13.55
C GLU A 66 -6.69 -6.97 -13.21
N ILE A 67 -7.53 -7.95 -13.55
CA ILE A 67 -7.23 -9.37 -13.46
C ILE A 67 -7.62 -10.08 -14.77
N SER A 68 -6.96 -11.18 -15.07
CA SER A 68 -7.34 -12.04 -16.20
C SER A 68 -8.61 -12.82 -15.90
N LYS A 69 -9.33 -13.20 -16.96
CA LYS A 69 -10.51 -14.07 -16.86
C LYS A 69 -10.22 -15.39 -16.15
N HIS A 70 -9.11 -16.03 -16.48
CA HIS A 70 -8.71 -17.29 -15.84
C HIS A 70 -8.50 -17.13 -14.33
N TYR A 71 -7.88 -16.03 -13.92
CA TYR A 71 -7.68 -15.75 -12.50
C TYR A 71 -9.02 -15.43 -11.81
N ALA A 72 -9.88 -14.64 -12.43
CA ALA A 72 -11.23 -14.35 -11.93
C ALA A 72 -12.05 -15.64 -11.72
N GLU A 73 -12.05 -16.56 -12.67
CA GLU A 73 -12.70 -17.87 -12.56
C GLU A 73 -12.17 -18.69 -11.38
N SER A 74 -10.85 -18.73 -11.17
CA SER A 74 -10.25 -19.40 -10.02
C SER A 74 -10.70 -18.81 -8.68
N LEU A 75 -10.86 -17.49 -8.61
CA LEU A 75 -11.31 -16.79 -7.41
C LEU A 75 -12.78 -17.10 -7.13
N ARG A 76 -13.64 -17.04 -8.16
CA ARG A 76 -15.06 -17.42 -8.04
C ARG A 76 -15.21 -18.85 -7.53
N LYS A 77 -14.44 -19.80 -8.10
CA LYS A 77 -14.46 -21.19 -7.66
C LYS A 77 -14.09 -21.32 -6.18
N ARG A 78 -13.03 -20.65 -5.74
CA ARG A 78 -12.60 -20.67 -4.34
C ARG A 78 -13.62 -20.04 -3.39
N ILE A 79 -14.29 -18.95 -3.79
CA ILE A 79 -15.40 -18.37 -3.01
C ILE A 79 -16.55 -19.38 -2.90
N ALA A 80 -16.95 -20.02 -4.01
CA ALA A 80 -18.05 -20.99 -3.99
C ALA A 80 -17.75 -22.25 -3.16
N GLU A 81 -16.50 -22.73 -3.17
CA GLU A 81 -16.10 -23.97 -2.49
C GLU A 81 -15.76 -23.78 -1.01
N SER A 82 -15.16 -22.64 -0.66
CA SER A 82 -14.55 -22.43 0.67
C SER A 82 -14.98 -21.12 1.35
N GLY A 83 -15.84 -20.34 0.71
CA GLY A 83 -16.30 -19.05 1.19
C GLY A 83 -15.25 -17.94 1.12
N ILE A 84 -15.69 -16.71 1.35
CA ILE A 84 -14.87 -15.50 1.31
C ILE A 84 -13.76 -15.49 2.37
N ARG A 85 -13.96 -16.22 3.47
CA ARG A 85 -12.95 -16.36 4.54
C ARG A 85 -11.80 -17.28 4.19
N SER A 86 -11.89 -18.03 3.09
CA SER A 86 -10.75 -18.78 2.57
C SER A 86 -9.60 -17.87 2.11
N PHE A 87 -9.86 -16.57 1.89
CA PHE A 87 -8.84 -15.58 1.53
C PHE A 87 -8.13 -14.96 2.74
N GLY A 88 -8.50 -15.36 3.97
CA GLY A 88 -7.89 -14.90 5.21
C GLY A 88 -8.87 -14.17 6.14
N GLU A 89 -8.33 -13.67 7.25
CA GLU A 89 -9.09 -12.93 8.24
C GLU A 89 -9.67 -11.63 7.68
N LYS A 90 -10.82 -11.21 8.22
CA LYS A 90 -11.48 -9.98 7.80
C LYS A 90 -10.61 -8.77 8.17
N ARG A 91 -10.29 -7.93 7.18
CA ARG A 91 -9.61 -6.65 7.42
C ARG A 91 -10.57 -5.62 8.01
N VAL A 92 -10.28 -5.22 9.24
CA VAL A 92 -11.02 -4.15 9.93
C VAL A 92 -10.67 -2.76 9.38
N PRO A 93 -11.59 -1.77 9.53
CA PRO A 93 -11.25 -0.37 9.35
C PRO A 93 -9.97 -0.02 10.12
N GLY A 94 -9.09 0.79 9.52
CA GLY A 94 -7.81 1.12 10.14
C GLY A 94 -6.64 0.17 9.79
N HIS A 95 -6.87 -0.95 9.09
CA HIS A 95 -5.83 -1.95 8.83
C HIS A 95 -4.53 -1.36 8.22
N TYR A 96 -4.62 -0.52 7.19
CA TYR A 96 -3.43 0.09 6.57
C TYR A 96 -2.72 1.10 7.47
N PHE A 97 -3.48 1.85 8.28
CA PHE A 97 -2.91 2.77 9.25
C PHE A 97 -2.17 2.05 10.37
N LYS A 98 -2.59 0.84 10.75
CA LYS A 98 -1.85 -0.01 11.69
C LYS A 98 -0.62 -0.65 11.04
N LYS A 99 -0.74 -1.08 9.79
CA LYS A 99 0.32 -1.81 9.07
C LYS A 99 1.54 -0.96 8.71
N PHE A 100 1.32 0.31 8.37
CA PHE A 100 2.37 1.20 7.84
C PHE A 100 2.84 2.29 8.81
N ARG A 101 2.35 2.27 10.07
CA ARG A 101 2.77 3.17 11.13
C ARG A 101 4.04 2.70 11.83
#